data_AF-A0A940RSK5-F1
#
_entry.id   AF-A0A940RSK5-F1
#
_cell.length_a   1.000
_cell.length_b   1.000
_cell.length_c   1.000
_cell.angle_alpha   90.00
_cell.angle_beta   90.00
_cell.angle_gamma   90.00
#
_symmetry.space_group_name_H-M   'P 1'
#
loop_
_entity.id
_entity.type
_entity.pdbx_description
1 polymer ?
#
loop_
_entity_poly.entity_id
_entity_poly.type
_entity_poly.pdbx_seq_one_letter_code
_entity_poly.pdbx_strand_id
1 'polypeptide(L)'
;MSEATMRFLALACLLAATTGCHRFVAVEDRINAAVPLASEVAEARQAFDAQAGALGVDTARVDARFREQLKMRARQCAHDYTPSWLDSEDKVRSRLVDAACFKDADRALVRWIGLRHAGLLLAAPPLRPVPARPVAALTASTRISEGSFPRDAGIAVLHTGASHEVFDLGSGERLQLIPRGRRTFIVDISDNGRLLSLDQDQAAVVVDVEHGRPLLRLDDVADQRMFWLGQAGAVYLRDGERTPLFVDLWGGRETPVPTSLNLLGAVAPAPAHDRYALLGFTRHASIDLYRDGQGWTALLAGEARPAQAVGHWPRRNLTADGRLFLGQQNGPILFDLASLQVRKPDLAPLLLAMTVPTPDPDIVYLFGHYRTAGDIEYQALLYSISQHTLASARIGKRVSSTVAYLPSIRRNALLDRSRLILLDGLEPAGTAMDADAYLRQLPAVAEPVDEAEDSDAALDAWNAAVQAQEQAKP
;
A
#
# COMPACT_ATOMS: atom_id res chain seq x y z
N MET A 1 -29.11 1.65 -71.23
CA MET A 1 -28.15 0.90 -70.38
C MET A 1 -28.76 -0.45 -70.05
N SER A 2 -28.06 -1.56 -70.32
CA SER A 2 -28.61 -2.89 -70.05
C SER A 2 -28.61 -3.16 -68.53
N GLU A 3 -29.53 -3.98 -68.06
CA GLU A 3 -29.68 -4.38 -66.66
C GLU A 3 -28.37 -4.96 -66.07
N ALA A 4 -27.53 -5.58 -66.91
CA ALA A 4 -26.21 -6.07 -66.53
C ALA A 4 -25.25 -4.91 -66.17
N THR A 5 -25.27 -3.82 -66.94
CA THR A 5 -24.45 -2.62 -66.67
C THR A 5 -24.80 -1.98 -65.33
N MET A 6 -26.09 -2.00 -64.94
CA MET A 6 -26.56 -1.40 -63.69
C MET A 6 -26.17 -2.25 -62.47
N ARG A 7 -26.20 -3.59 -62.62
CA ARG A 7 -25.71 -4.52 -61.58
C ARG A 7 -24.19 -4.44 -61.38
N PHE A 8 -23.42 -4.29 -62.45
CA PHE A 8 -21.97 -4.10 -62.34
C PHE A 8 -21.58 -2.78 -61.67
N LEU A 9 -22.30 -1.68 -61.95
CA LEU A 9 -22.09 -0.39 -61.29
C LEU A 9 -22.46 -0.41 -59.80
N ALA A 10 -23.55 -1.10 -59.43
CA ALA A 10 -23.93 -1.27 -58.03
C ALA A 10 -22.92 -2.13 -57.25
N LEU A 11 -22.42 -3.22 -57.85
CA LEU A 11 -21.39 -4.07 -57.25
C LEU A 11 -20.05 -3.33 -57.11
N ALA A 12 -19.67 -2.53 -58.10
CA ALA A 12 -18.47 -1.68 -58.05
C ALA A 12 -18.58 -0.58 -56.97
N CYS A 13 -19.76 0.01 -56.78
CA CYS A 13 -19.99 0.97 -55.69
C CYS A 13 -19.98 0.31 -54.31
N LEU A 14 -20.54 -0.91 -54.17
CA LEU A 14 -20.49 -1.66 -52.91
C LEU A 14 -19.07 -2.09 -52.55
N LEU A 15 -18.28 -2.54 -53.54
CA LEU A 15 -16.86 -2.90 -53.35
C LEU A 15 -15.99 -1.66 -53.07
N ALA A 16 -16.32 -0.50 -53.65
CA ALA A 16 -15.63 0.77 -53.36
C ALA A 16 -15.97 1.32 -51.96
N ALA A 17 -17.21 1.12 -51.47
CA ALA A 17 -17.63 1.57 -50.14
C ALA A 17 -17.03 0.72 -49.00
N THR A 18 -16.79 -0.58 -49.21
CA THR A 18 -16.15 -1.44 -48.20
C THR A 18 -14.62 -1.36 -48.22
N THR A 19 -14.01 -1.05 -49.37
CA THR A 19 -12.54 -0.86 -49.46
C THR A 19 -12.08 0.58 -49.19
N GLY A 20 -12.99 1.57 -49.25
CA GLY A 20 -12.68 2.99 -49.06
C GLY A 20 -12.34 3.40 -47.62
N CYS A 21 -12.93 2.76 -46.61
CA CYS A 21 -12.67 3.10 -45.21
C CYS A 21 -11.28 2.68 -44.71
N HIS A 22 -10.65 1.68 -45.33
CA HIS A 22 -9.31 1.23 -44.96
C HIS A 22 -8.18 2.07 -45.57
N ARG A 23 -8.46 2.91 -46.58
CA ARG A 23 -7.43 3.66 -47.32
C ARG A 23 -6.89 4.89 -46.60
N PHE A 24 -7.53 5.33 -45.52
CA PHE A 24 -7.17 6.56 -44.78
C PHE A 24 -6.84 6.31 -43.31
N VAL A 25 -6.55 5.06 -42.94
CA VAL A 25 -6.14 4.72 -41.58
C VAL A 25 -4.72 5.26 -41.33
N ALA A 26 -4.48 5.87 -40.17
CA ALA A 26 -3.17 6.42 -39.83
C ALA A 26 -2.09 5.34 -39.87
N VAL A 27 -0.85 5.73 -40.17
CA VAL A 27 0.30 4.82 -40.31
C VAL A 27 0.47 3.99 -39.04
N GLU A 28 0.34 4.63 -37.88
CA GLU A 28 0.47 4.03 -36.56
C GLU A 28 -0.61 2.97 -36.29
N ASP A 29 -1.85 3.22 -36.72
CA ASP A 29 -2.95 2.28 -36.55
C ASP A 29 -2.73 1.02 -37.40
N ARG A 30 -2.15 1.15 -38.59
CA ARG A 30 -1.79 0.01 -39.44
C ARG A 30 -0.64 -0.82 -38.87
N ILE A 31 0.35 -0.17 -38.25
CA ILE A 31 1.44 -0.84 -37.54
C ILE A 31 0.87 -1.61 -36.34
N ASN A 32 0.01 -0.98 -35.53
CA ASN A 32 -0.60 -1.62 -34.37
C ASN A 32 -1.58 -2.76 -34.75
N ALA A 33 -2.24 -2.69 -35.90
CA ALA A 33 -3.04 -3.81 -36.43
C ALA A 33 -2.15 -5.00 -36.82
N ALA A 34 -1.01 -4.75 -37.46
CA ALA A 34 -0.08 -5.81 -37.88
C ALA A 34 0.67 -6.46 -36.70
N VAL A 35 0.93 -5.70 -35.63
CA VAL A 35 1.55 -6.16 -34.38
C VAL A 35 0.55 -5.96 -33.24
N PRO A 36 -0.40 -6.91 -33.08
CA PRO A 36 -1.45 -6.79 -32.09
C PRO A 36 -0.87 -6.66 -30.68
N LEU A 37 -1.65 -6.06 -29.79
CA LEU A 37 -1.30 -5.94 -28.38
C LEU A 37 -1.16 -7.31 -27.74
N ALA A 38 -0.24 -7.43 -26.79
CA ALA A 38 -0.19 -8.57 -25.90
C ALA A 38 -1.56 -8.76 -25.19
N SER A 39 -1.94 -10.03 -24.96
CA SER A 39 -3.22 -10.38 -24.31
C SER A 39 -3.41 -9.68 -22.97
N GLU A 40 -2.31 -9.50 -22.23
CA GLU A 40 -2.28 -8.84 -20.94
C GLU A 40 -2.72 -7.38 -21.01
N VAL A 41 -2.40 -6.67 -22.11
CA VAL A 41 -2.85 -5.29 -22.32
C VAL A 41 -4.36 -5.26 -22.56
N ALA A 42 -4.86 -6.18 -23.39
CA ALA A 42 -6.29 -6.27 -23.71
C ALA A 42 -7.11 -6.64 -22.46
N GLU A 43 -6.66 -7.61 -21.68
CA GLU A 43 -7.29 -8.04 -20.43
C GLU A 43 -7.28 -6.93 -19.38
N ALA A 44 -6.13 -6.27 -19.17
CA ALA A 44 -6.04 -5.14 -18.24
C ALA A 44 -6.97 -4.00 -18.65
N ARG A 45 -7.06 -3.72 -19.95
CA ARG A 45 -7.94 -2.68 -20.49
C ARG A 45 -9.41 -3.03 -20.31
N GLN A 46 -9.81 -4.25 -20.66
CA GLN A 46 -11.18 -4.72 -20.49
C GLN A 46 -11.60 -4.69 -19.02
N ALA A 47 -10.72 -5.11 -18.11
CA ALA A 47 -10.96 -5.06 -16.68
C ALA A 47 -11.17 -3.63 -16.17
N PHE A 48 -10.34 -2.69 -16.62
CA PHE A 48 -10.48 -1.26 -16.31
C PHE A 48 -11.81 -0.70 -16.81
N ASP A 49 -12.16 -0.93 -18.08
CA ASP A 49 -13.39 -0.40 -18.69
C ASP A 49 -14.65 -0.96 -17.99
N ALA A 50 -14.65 -2.24 -17.65
CA ALA A 50 -15.74 -2.87 -16.91
C ALA A 50 -15.93 -2.23 -15.52
N GLN A 51 -14.83 -2.00 -14.79
CA GLN A 51 -14.86 -1.36 -13.48
C GLN A 51 -15.30 0.11 -13.57
N ALA A 52 -14.80 0.85 -14.57
CA ALA A 52 -15.15 2.25 -14.76
C ALA A 52 -16.63 2.40 -15.13
N GLY A 53 -17.15 1.51 -15.98
CA GLY A 53 -18.57 1.43 -16.32
C GLY A 53 -19.45 1.13 -15.10
N ALA A 54 -19.05 0.18 -14.25
CA ALA A 54 -19.77 -0.14 -13.02
C ALA A 54 -19.82 1.02 -12.02
N LEU A 55 -18.77 1.86 -11.99
CA LEU A 55 -18.68 3.04 -11.12
C LEU A 55 -19.23 4.33 -11.77
N GLY A 56 -19.66 4.28 -13.04
CA GLY A 56 -20.17 5.45 -13.77
C GLY A 56 -19.10 6.53 -14.00
N VAL A 57 -17.83 6.14 -14.14
CA VAL A 57 -16.72 7.07 -14.31
C VAL A 57 -16.46 7.35 -15.79
N ASP A 58 -16.34 8.62 -16.16
CA ASP A 58 -15.99 9.03 -17.53
C ASP A 58 -14.53 8.66 -17.88
N THR A 59 -14.38 7.76 -18.85
CA THR A 59 -13.09 7.26 -19.34
C THR A 59 -12.55 8.02 -20.53
N ALA A 60 -13.22 9.06 -21.05
CA ALA A 60 -12.82 9.73 -22.29
C ALA A 60 -11.36 10.22 -22.29
N ARG A 61 -10.89 10.76 -21.15
CA ARG A 61 -9.49 11.18 -20.98
C ARG A 61 -8.52 10.01 -20.99
N VAL A 62 -8.89 8.88 -20.36
CA VAL A 62 -8.09 7.65 -20.35
C VAL A 62 -8.03 7.06 -21.75
N ASP A 63 -9.13 7.05 -22.49
CA ASP A 63 -9.22 6.56 -23.87
C ASP A 63 -8.35 7.36 -24.82
N ALA A 64 -8.43 8.70 -24.72
CA ALA A 64 -7.58 9.59 -25.50
C ALA A 64 -6.10 9.33 -25.22
N ARG A 65 -5.72 9.21 -23.95
CA ARG A 65 -4.32 8.96 -23.57
C ARG A 65 -3.85 7.56 -23.99
N PHE A 66 -4.69 6.54 -23.88
CA PHE A 66 -4.38 5.18 -24.33
C PHE A 66 -4.10 5.16 -25.84
N ARG A 67 -4.93 5.81 -26.66
CA ARG A 67 -4.70 5.96 -28.10
C ARG A 67 -3.38 6.66 -28.40
N GLU A 68 -3.02 7.72 -27.66
CA GLU A 68 -1.72 8.38 -27.82
C GLU A 68 -0.55 7.45 -27.45
N GLN A 69 -0.67 6.64 -26.41
CA GLN A 69 0.36 5.64 -26.07
C GLN A 69 0.50 4.58 -27.18
N LEU A 70 -0.60 4.15 -27.81
CA LEU A 70 -0.56 3.24 -28.96
C LEU A 70 0.16 3.86 -30.17
N LYS A 71 -0.05 5.15 -30.44
CA LYS A 71 0.70 5.86 -31.48
C LYS A 71 2.19 5.94 -31.15
N MET A 72 2.53 6.24 -29.90
CA MET A 72 3.93 6.29 -29.45
C MET A 72 4.61 4.92 -29.56
N ARG A 73 3.95 3.84 -29.14
CA ARG A 73 4.40 2.45 -29.34
C ARG A 73 4.76 2.18 -30.80
N ALA A 74 3.84 2.47 -31.72
CA ALA A 74 4.08 2.25 -33.14
C ALA A 74 5.26 3.08 -33.66
N ARG A 75 5.33 4.37 -33.33
CA ARG A 75 6.40 5.27 -33.78
C ARG A 75 7.78 4.87 -33.25
N GLN A 76 7.87 4.54 -31.97
CA GLN A 76 9.14 4.21 -31.31
C GLN A 76 9.70 2.87 -31.79
N CYS A 77 8.84 1.86 -31.97
CA CYS A 77 9.29 0.51 -32.30
C CYS A 77 9.40 0.23 -33.81
N ALA A 78 8.81 1.07 -34.66
CA ALA A 78 8.86 0.88 -36.11
C ALA A 78 10.11 1.49 -36.79
N HIS A 79 10.95 2.24 -36.07
CA HIS A 79 12.22 2.80 -36.58
C HIS A 79 12.09 3.44 -37.97
N ASP A 80 11.19 4.42 -38.10
CA ASP A 80 10.86 5.16 -39.34
C ASP A 80 10.17 4.35 -40.46
N TYR A 81 9.85 3.06 -40.24
CA TYR A 81 9.09 2.28 -41.21
C TYR A 81 7.69 2.85 -41.43
N THR A 82 7.37 3.16 -42.70
CA THR A 82 6.06 3.65 -43.12
C THR A 82 5.40 2.64 -44.06
N PRO A 83 4.45 1.81 -43.58
CA PRO A 83 3.73 0.86 -44.43
C PRO A 83 3.00 1.55 -45.58
N SER A 84 3.18 1.05 -46.80
CA SER A 84 2.39 1.49 -47.96
C SER A 84 0.95 1.04 -47.79
N TRP A 85 -0.04 1.81 -48.26
CA TRP A 85 -1.48 1.45 -48.20
C TRP A 85 -1.81 0.10 -48.88
N LEU A 86 -0.90 -0.42 -49.71
CA LEU A 86 -0.98 -1.72 -50.36
C LEU A 86 -0.38 -2.88 -49.54
N ASP A 87 0.36 -2.58 -48.47
CA ASP A 87 0.98 -3.62 -47.65
C ASP A 87 -0.08 -4.35 -46.80
N SER A 88 -0.12 -5.69 -46.91
CA SER A 88 -0.91 -6.54 -46.02
C SER A 88 -0.34 -6.54 -44.61
N GLU A 89 -1.14 -6.89 -43.61
CA GLU A 89 -0.68 -6.98 -42.21
C GLU A 89 0.53 -7.91 -42.04
N ASP A 90 0.57 -9.05 -42.75
CA ASP A 90 1.73 -9.95 -42.71
C ASP A 90 2.99 -9.31 -43.30
N LYS A 91 2.83 -8.52 -44.37
CA LYS A 91 3.95 -7.77 -44.97
C LYS A 91 4.44 -6.67 -44.03
N VAL A 92 3.54 -5.96 -43.37
CA VAL A 92 3.89 -4.98 -42.34
C VAL A 92 4.61 -5.66 -41.16
N ARG A 93 4.06 -6.77 -40.63
CA ARG A 93 4.65 -7.54 -39.53
C ARG A 93 6.05 -8.05 -39.84
N SER A 94 6.27 -8.60 -41.03
CA SER A 94 7.60 -9.10 -41.46
C SER A 94 8.67 -8.00 -41.60
N ARG A 95 8.27 -6.73 -41.68
CA ARG A 95 9.20 -5.58 -41.72
C ARG A 95 9.50 -5.01 -40.34
N LEU A 96 8.71 -5.35 -39.33
CA LEU A 96 8.86 -4.92 -37.95
C LEU A 96 9.71 -5.94 -37.19
N VAL A 97 11.02 -5.69 -37.13
CA VAL A 97 12.00 -6.65 -36.60
C VAL A 97 12.23 -6.53 -35.08
N ASP A 98 11.84 -5.41 -34.48
CA ASP A 98 12.08 -5.11 -33.05
C ASP A 98 10.94 -5.60 -32.14
N ALA A 99 10.78 -6.93 -32.09
CA ALA A 99 9.77 -7.56 -31.23
C ALA A 99 9.99 -7.25 -29.72
N ALA A 100 11.23 -6.98 -29.32
CA ALA A 100 11.58 -6.63 -27.95
C ALA A 100 11.01 -5.25 -27.58
N CYS A 101 11.16 -4.24 -28.43
CA CYS A 101 10.57 -2.91 -28.21
C CYS A 101 9.05 -2.99 -28.02
N PHE A 102 8.35 -3.71 -28.89
CA PHE A 102 6.88 -3.85 -28.76
C PHE A 102 6.47 -4.52 -27.45
N LYS A 103 7.22 -5.55 -27.01
CA LYS A 103 6.98 -6.21 -25.73
C LYS A 103 7.20 -5.26 -24.55
N ASP A 104 8.25 -4.44 -24.60
CA ASP A 104 8.57 -3.48 -23.55
C ASP A 104 7.53 -2.36 -23.48
N ALA A 105 7.07 -1.87 -24.64
CA ALA A 105 5.97 -0.92 -24.74
C ALA A 105 4.65 -1.51 -24.21
N ASP A 106 4.36 -2.78 -24.48
CA ASP A 106 3.17 -3.47 -23.96
C ASP A 106 3.23 -3.62 -22.43
N ARG A 107 4.40 -3.93 -21.85
CA ARG A 107 4.58 -3.92 -20.38
C ARG A 107 4.35 -2.53 -19.79
N ALA A 108 4.85 -1.49 -20.45
CA ALA A 108 4.62 -0.10 -20.03
C ALA A 108 3.13 0.28 -20.10
N LEU A 109 2.40 -0.21 -21.13
CA LEU A 109 0.95 -0.04 -21.23
C LEU A 109 0.20 -0.76 -20.10
N VAL A 110 0.56 -2.01 -19.78
CA VAL A 110 -0.03 -2.74 -18.64
C VAL A 110 0.19 -1.97 -17.33
N ARG A 111 1.42 -1.52 -17.05
CA ARG A 111 1.73 -0.68 -15.88
C ARG A 111 0.89 0.59 -15.88
N TRP A 112 0.79 1.26 -17.02
CA TRP A 112 0.02 2.50 -17.16
C TRP A 112 -1.47 2.29 -16.86
N ILE A 113 -2.10 1.24 -17.41
CA ILE A 113 -3.49 0.86 -17.14
C ILE A 113 -3.67 0.49 -15.67
N GLY A 114 -2.78 -0.36 -15.14
CA GLY A 114 -2.82 -0.84 -13.75
C GLY A 114 -2.82 0.30 -12.73
N LEU A 115 -2.00 1.33 -12.95
CA LEU A 115 -2.01 2.55 -12.12
C LEU A 115 -3.37 3.26 -12.14
N ARG A 116 -4.00 3.42 -13.32
CA ARG A 116 -5.32 4.08 -13.41
C ARG A 116 -6.42 3.23 -12.81
N HIS A 117 -6.33 1.91 -12.97
CA HIS A 117 -7.26 0.98 -12.35
C HIS A 117 -7.14 1.03 -10.82
N ALA A 118 -5.92 1.06 -10.28
CA ALA A 118 -5.72 1.31 -8.86
C ALA A 118 -6.31 2.67 -8.43
N GLY A 119 -6.07 3.75 -9.18
CA GLY A 119 -6.66 5.07 -8.88
C GLY A 119 -8.19 5.05 -8.87
N LEU A 120 -8.81 4.37 -9.83
CA LEU A 120 -10.26 4.19 -9.90
C LEU A 120 -10.81 3.48 -8.66
N LEU A 121 -10.17 2.39 -8.23
CA LEU A 121 -10.58 1.64 -7.05
C LEU A 121 -10.28 2.37 -5.74
N LEU A 122 -9.20 3.15 -5.68
CA LEU A 122 -8.85 3.95 -4.50
C LEU A 122 -9.88 5.07 -4.26
N ALA A 123 -10.44 5.65 -5.32
CA ALA A 123 -11.49 6.67 -5.25
C ALA A 123 -12.92 6.09 -5.10
N ALA A 124 -13.09 4.77 -5.22
CA ALA A 124 -14.40 4.14 -5.11
C ALA A 124 -14.90 4.09 -3.64
N PRO A 125 -16.22 3.96 -3.41
CA PRO A 125 -16.77 3.76 -2.06
C PRO A 125 -16.17 2.54 -1.35
N PRO A 126 -16.22 2.45 -0.02
CA PRO A 126 -15.75 1.27 0.73
C PRO A 126 -16.22 -0.08 0.14
N LEU A 127 -15.35 -1.09 0.15
CA LEU A 127 -15.67 -2.43 -0.39
C LEU A 127 -16.93 -3.03 0.27
N ARG A 128 -17.03 -2.83 1.59
CA ARG A 128 -18.25 -3.05 2.37
C ARG A 128 -18.46 -1.86 3.29
N PRO A 129 -19.73 -1.46 3.53
CA PRO A 129 -20.03 -0.46 4.54
C PRO A 129 -19.60 -0.96 5.92
N VAL A 130 -19.18 -0.05 6.79
CA VAL A 130 -18.85 -0.37 8.18
C VAL A 130 -20.13 -0.85 8.89
N PRO A 131 -20.16 -2.08 9.45
CA PRO A 131 -21.36 -2.60 10.10
C PRO A 131 -21.59 -1.92 11.45
N ALA A 132 -22.84 -1.57 11.75
CA ALA A 132 -23.22 -1.10 13.08
C ALA A 132 -23.11 -2.20 14.14
N ARG A 133 -23.23 -3.47 13.73
CA ARG A 133 -23.13 -4.65 14.59
C ARG A 133 -22.24 -5.68 13.89
N PRO A 134 -20.93 -5.70 14.17
CA PRO A 134 -20.05 -6.69 13.59
C PRO A 134 -20.26 -8.06 14.23
N VAL A 135 -19.89 -9.13 13.52
CA VAL A 135 -19.91 -10.50 14.07
C VAL A 135 -18.86 -10.67 15.16
N ALA A 136 -19.17 -11.44 16.20
CA ALA A 136 -18.28 -11.61 17.35
C ALA A 136 -16.96 -12.33 17.00
N ALA A 137 -16.94 -13.15 15.95
CA ALA A 137 -15.73 -13.83 15.51
C ALA A 137 -15.72 -14.18 14.02
N LEU A 138 -14.53 -14.24 13.45
CA LEU A 138 -14.23 -14.76 12.12
C LEU A 138 -13.33 -15.99 12.24
N THR A 139 -13.44 -16.91 11.29
CA THR A 139 -12.60 -18.12 11.24
C THR A 139 -11.94 -18.24 9.86
N ALA A 140 -10.61 -18.10 9.83
CA ALA A 140 -9.79 -18.35 8.67
C ALA A 140 -9.58 -19.86 8.44
N SER A 141 -9.14 -20.23 7.23
CA SER A 141 -8.89 -21.63 6.88
C SER A 141 -7.75 -22.26 7.70
N THR A 142 -6.75 -21.47 8.08
CA THR A 142 -5.55 -21.91 8.81
C THR A 142 -5.10 -20.84 9.80
N ARG A 143 -3.92 -21.02 10.42
CA ARG A 143 -3.38 -20.06 11.38
C ARG A 143 -3.20 -18.67 10.74
N ILE A 144 -3.79 -17.68 11.37
CA ILE A 144 -3.62 -16.26 11.09
C ILE A 144 -2.22 -15.86 11.56
N SER A 145 -1.45 -15.29 10.65
CA SER A 145 -0.17 -14.65 10.94
C SER A 145 -0.34 -13.18 11.29
N GLU A 146 -1.30 -12.51 10.65
CA GLU A 146 -1.58 -11.09 10.81
C GLU A 146 -2.98 -10.76 10.24
N GLY A 147 -3.57 -9.62 10.62
CA GLY A 147 -4.73 -9.06 9.92
C GLY A 147 -4.47 -7.64 9.41
N SER A 148 -5.03 -7.29 8.25
CA SER A 148 -5.12 -5.92 7.74
C SER A 148 -6.54 -5.40 7.86
N PHE A 149 -6.68 -4.22 8.46
CA PHE A 149 -7.97 -3.62 8.81
C PHE A 149 -8.09 -2.21 8.20
N PRO A 150 -8.86 -2.04 7.12
CA PRO A 150 -9.07 -0.74 6.50
C PRO A 150 -9.85 0.21 7.43
N ARG A 151 -9.61 1.52 7.32
CA ARG A 151 -10.22 2.53 8.20
C ARG A 151 -11.68 2.79 7.89
N ASP A 152 -12.06 2.72 6.62
CA ASP A 152 -13.37 3.18 6.15
C ASP A 152 -14.23 2.04 5.61
N ALA A 153 -13.78 0.79 5.73
CA ALA A 153 -14.49 -0.38 5.22
C ALA A 153 -14.80 -1.43 6.29
N GLY A 154 -15.98 -2.04 6.14
CA GLY A 154 -16.48 -3.13 6.97
C GLY A 154 -15.93 -4.50 6.60
N ILE A 155 -14.63 -4.59 6.31
CA ILE A 155 -13.96 -5.85 5.97
C ILE A 155 -12.77 -6.11 6.91
N ALA A 156 -12.34 -7.37 6.97
CA ALA A 156 -11.05 -7.75 7.51
C ALA A 156 -10.32 -8.62 6.49
N VAL A 157 -9.02 -8.39 6.30
CA VAL A 157 -8.17 -9.29 5.52
C VAL A 157 -7.29 -10.07 6.48
N LEU A 158 -7.53 -11.37 6.59
CA LEU A 158 -6.77 -12.26 7.47
C LEU A 158 -5.68 -12.97 6.66
N HIS A 159 -4.42 -12.74 7.03
CA HIS A 159 -3.28 -13.29 6.31
C HIS A 159 -2.85 -14.61 6.94
N THR A 160 -2.93 -15.67 6.16
CA THR A 160 -2.48 -17.00 6.55
C THR A 160 -1.16 -17.37 5.86
N GLY A 161 -0.65 -18.58 6.14
CA GLY A 161 0.52 -19.10 5.43
C GLY A 161 0.30 -19.32 3.93
N ALA A 162 -0.95 -19.56 3.50
CA ALA A 162 -1.28 -19.93 2.13
C ALA A 162 -2.06 -18.86 1.36
N SER A 163 -2.74 -17.95 2.06
CA SER A 163 -3.69 -17.02 1.43
C SER A 163 -3.88 -15.73 2.21
N HIS A 164 -4.48 -14.74 1.55
CA HIS A 164 -5.13 -13.60 2.17
C HIS A 164 -6.65 -13.80 2.05
N GLU A 165 -7.32 -13.97 3.18
CA GLU A 165 -8.75 -14.25 3.22
C GLU A 165 -9.52 -12.98 3.60
N VAL A 166 -10.43 -12.55 2.72
CA VAL A 166 -11.22 -11.33 2.89
C VAL A 166 -12.57 -11.71 3.50
N PHE A 167 -12.91 -11.09 4.62
CA PHE A 167 -14.16 -11.32 5.33
C PHE A 167 -14.98 -10.03 5.42
N ASP A 168 -16.30 -10.16 5.32
CA ASP A 168 -17.25 -9.13 5.70
C ASP A 168 -17.41 -9.12 7.23
N LEU A 169 -17.18 -7.97 7.87
CA LEU A 169 -17.29 -7.83 9.32
C LEU A 169 -18.74 -7.89 9.83
N GLY A 170 -19.73 -7.58 8.99
CA GLY A 170 -21.14 -7.56 9.35
C GLY A 170 -21.80 -8.94 9.26
N SER A 171 -21.50 -9.70 8.22
CA SER A 171 -22.08 -11.05 8.03
C SER A 171 -21.17 -12.18 8.51
N GLY A 172 -19.86 -11.95 8.60
CA GLY A 172 -18.86 -12.99 8.86
C GLY A 172 -18.56 -13.86 7.64
N GLU A 173 -19.15 -13.56 6.48
CA GLU A 173 -18.93 -14.28 5.23
C GLU A 173 -17.51 -14.04 4.71
N ARG A 174 -16.87 -15.10 4.22
CA ARG A 174 -15.63 -14.97 3.46
C ARG A 174 -15.96 -14.56 2.03
N LEU A 175 -15.63 -13.33 1.69
CA LEU A 175 -15.88 -12.73 0.37
C LEU A 175 -14.90 -13.24 -0.68
N GLN A 176 -13.62 -13.37 -0.31
CA GLN A 176 -12.56 -13.70 -1.26
C GLN A 176 -11.44 -14.50 -0.61
N LEU A 177 -10.80 -15.36 -1.40
CA LEU A 177 -9.56 -16.05 -1.05
C LEU A 177 -8.50 -15.72 -2.11
N ILE A 178 -7.48 -14.98 -1.70
CA ILE A 178 -6.39 -14.53 -2.57
C ILE A 178 -5.17 -15.42 -2.29
N PRO A 179 -4.68 -16.22 -3.25
CA PRO A 179 -3.49 -17.03 -3.04
C PRO A 179 -2.28 -16.18 -2.66
N ARG A 180 -1.51 -16.62 -1.66
CA ARG A 180 -0.26 -15.95 -1.29
C ARG A 180 0.86 -16.45 -2.22
N GLY A 181 1.57 -15.51 -2.84
CA GLY A 181 2.75 -15.82 -3.64
C GLY A 181 3.89 -16.38 -2.81
N ARG A 182 4.98 -16.78 -3.48
CA ARG A 182 6.25 -17.04 -2.79
C ARG A 182 6.77 -15.72 -2.23
N ARG A 183 7.46 -15.77 -1.09
CA ARG A 183 8.11 -14.61 -0.45
C ARG A 183 7.26 -13.33 -0.48
N THR A 184 6.02 -13.44 -0.03
CA THR A 184 5.08 -12.32 -0.01
C THR A 184 5.02 -11.68 1.37
N PHE A 185 5.21 -10.38 1.44
CA PHE A 185 5.02 -9.55 2.63
C PHE A 185 3.88 -8.56 2.39
N ILE A 186 3.13 -8.26 3.44
CA ILE A 186 2.04 -7.30 3.35
C ILE A 186 2.59 -5.92 3.69
N VAL A 187 2.25 -4.92 2.87
CA VAL A 187 2.76 -3.55 3.03
C VAL A 187 1.66 -2.65 3.57
N ASP A 188 0.55 -2.55 2.86
CA ASP A 188 -0.55 -1.67 3.26
C ASP A 188 -1.87 -2.05 2.57
N ILE A 189 -2.99 -1.72 3.20
CA ILE A 189 -4.35 -1.84 2.64
C ILE A 189 -4.97 -0.46 2.50
N SER A 190 -5.55 -0.11 1.35
CA SER A 190 -6.26 1.18 1.19
C SER A 190 -7.35 1.39 2.24
N ASP A 191 -7.67 2.64 2.56
CA ASP A 191 -8.65 2.95 3.61
C ASP A 191 -10.06 2.45 3.30
N ASN A 192 -10.43 2.41 2.02
CA ASN A 192 -11.70 1.87 1.54
C ASN A 192 -11.68 0.32 1.37
N GLY A 193 -10.56 -0.32 1.66
CA GLY A 193 -10.39 -1.77 1.64
C GLY A 193 -10.34 -2.42 0.25
N ARG A 194 -10.23 -1.64 -0.84
CA ARG A 194 -10.28 -2.19 -2.22
C ARG A 194 -8.94 -2.62 -2.77
N LEU A 195 -7.86 -2.04 -2.27
CA LEU A 195 -6.50 -2.31 -2.73
C LEU A 195 -5.64 -2.84 -1.59
N LEU A 196 -4.91 -3.91 -1.88
CA LEU A 196 -3.87 -4.46 -1.02
C LEU A 196 -2.52 -4.32 -1.74
N SER A 197 -1.55 -3.72 -1.07
CA SER A 197 -0.17 -3.62 -1.54
C SER A 197 0.68 -4.70 -0.87
N LEU A 198 1.41 -5.42 -1.70
CA LEU A 198 2.25 -6.54 -1.31
C LEU A 198 3.66 -6.29 -1.82
N ASP A 199 4.65 -6.74 -1.07
CA ASP A 199 5.98 -7.02 -1.63
C ASP A 199 6.01 -8.50 -1.98
N GLN A 200 6.03 -8.80 -3.27
CA GLN A 200 6.04 -10.17 -3.78
C GLN A 200 7.18 -10.35 -4.77
N ASP A 201 8.11 -11.23 -4.39
CA ASP A 201 9.32 -11.53 -5.16
C ASP A 201 10.09 -10.24 -5.51
N GLN A 202 10.32 -9.39 -4.49
CA GLN A 202 11.04 -8.11 -4.56
C GLN A 202 10.41 -7.07 -5.50
N ALA A 203 9.08 -7.06 -5.56
CA ALA A 203 8.34 -6.08 -6.34
C ALA A 203 7.06 -5.70 -5.63
N ALA A 204 6.68 -4.44 -5.73
CA ALA A 204 5.38 -3.98 -5.28
C ALA A 204 4.30 -4.53 -6.21
N VAL A 205 3.39 -5.32 -5.64
CA VAL A 205 2.21 -5.85 -6.31
C VAL A 205 0.97 -5.25 -5.66
N VAL A 206 0.12 -4.62 -6.48
CA VAL A 206 -1.19 -4.13 -6.04
C VAL A 206 -2.24 -5.14 -6.46
N VAL A 207 -3.05 -5.57 -5.50
CA VAL A 207 -4.12 -6.54 -5.69
C VAL A 207 -5.47 -5.85 -5.51
N ASP A 208 -6.38 -6.13 -6.44
CA ASP A 208 -7.81 -5.89 -6.30
C ASP A 208 -8.38 -6.84 -5.26
N VAL A 209 -8.79 -6.31 -4.10
CA VAL A 209 -9.27 -7.12 -2.98
C VAL A 209 -10.63 -7.76 -3.29
N GLU A 210 -11.46 -7.12 -4.12
CA GLU A 210 -12.79 -7.62 -4.48
C GLU A 210 -12.67 -8.84 -5.39
N HIS A 211 -11.82 -8.76 -6.41
CA HIS A 211 -11.67 -9.81 -7.41
C HIS A 211 -10.50 -10.77 -7.15
N GLY A 212 -9.64 -10.46 -6.18
CA GLY A 212 -8.49 -11.28 -5.79
C GLY A 212 -7.40 -11.41 -6.85
N ARG A 213 -7.25 -10.43 -7.75
CA ARG A 213 -6.31 -10.45 -8.87
C ARG A 213 -5.30 -9.29 -8.80
N PRO A 214 -4.05 -9.49 -9.23
CA PRO A 214 -3.09 -8.40 -9.35
C PRO A 214 -3.53 -7.42 -10.44
N LEU A 215 -3.42 -6.12 -10.14
CA LEU A 215 -3.70 -5.01 -11.06
C LEU A 215 -2.42 -4.37 -11.60
N LEU A 216 -1.38 -4.36 -10.78
CA LEU A 216 -0.15 -3.64 -11.04
C LEU A 216 1.00 -4.41 -10.39
N ARG A 217 2.11 -4.50 -11.12
CA ARG A 217 3.40 -4.94 -10.63
C ARG A 217 4.45 -3.89 -10.98
N LEU A 218 5.22 -3.47 -9.98
CA LEU A 218 6.33 -2.52 -10.11
C LEU A 218 7.62 -3.24 -9.73
N ASP A 219 8.33 -3.75 -10.73
CA ASP A 219 9.59 -4.49 -10.54
C ASP A 219 10.75 -3.61 -10.04
N ASP A 220 10.61 -2.29 -10.14
CA ASP A 220 11.57 -1.27 -9.69
C ASP A 220 11.28 -0.75 -8.27
N VAL A 221 10.37 -1.40 -7.53
CA VAL A 221 9.93 -0.99 -6.19
C VAL A 221 9.96 -2.20 -5.26
N ALA A 222 11.07 -2.42 -4.56
CA ALA A 222 11.20 -3.50 -3.58
C ALA A 222 11.07 -3.01 -2.11
N ASP A 223 11.16 -3.95 -1.16
CA ASP A 223 11.36 -3.75 0.28
C ASP A 223 10.20 -3.10 1.05
N GLN A 224 8.96 -3.50 0.78
CA GLN A 224 7.77 -3.03 1.51
C GLN A 224 7.49 -1.52 1.45
N ARG A 225 7.70 -0.88 0.29
CA ARG A 225 7.76 0.60 0.23
C ARG A 225 6.57 1.30 -0.42
N MET A 226 5.46 0.64 -0.76
CA MET A 226 4.30 1.30 -1.37
C MET A 226 3.16 1.52 -0.36
N PHE A 227 2.87 2.78 -0.02
CA PHE A 227 1.85 3.14 0.97
C PHE A 227 0.77 4.02 0.37
N TRP A 228 -0.48 3.82 0.80
CA TRP A 228 -1.64 4.57 0.28
C TRP A 228 -1.77 5.94 0.94
N LEU A 229 -2.12 6.96 0.16
CA LEU A 229 -2.40 8.32 0.62
C LEU A 229 -3.86 8.68 0.34
N GLY A 230 -4.75 8.21 1.23
CA GLY A 230 -6.19 8.44 1.13
C GLY A 230 -6.74 8.03 -0.24
N GLN A 231 -7.44 8.94 -0.91
CA GLN A 231 -8.00 8.72 -2.25
C GLN A 231 -7.14 9.30 -3.38
N ALA A 232 -6.05 9.98 -3.05
CA ALA A 232 -5.26 10.75 -4.02
C ALA A 232 -4.24 9.89 -4.78
N GLY A 233 -3.59 8.95 -4.09
CA GLY A 233 -2.53 8.18 -4.70
C GLY A 233 -1.74 7.32 -3.72
N ALA A 234 -0.47 7.11 -4.04
CA ALA A 234 0.46 6.36 -3.21
C ALA A 234 1.82 7.05 -3.15
N VAL A 235 2.58 6.76 -2.10
CA VAL A 235 4.02 7.06 -2.04
C VAL A 235 4.79 5.76 -2.11
N TYR A 236 5.89 5.77 -2.86
CA TYR A 236 6.81 4.64 -2.91
C TYR A 236 8.26 5.07 -3.14
N LEU A 237 9.21 4.18 -2.87
CA LEU A 237 10.63 4.41 -3.12
C LEU A 237 11.12 3.39 -4.15
N ARG A 238 11.74 3.87 -5.23
CA ARG A 238 12.34 2.98 -6.24
C ARG A 238 13.68 2.44 -5.81
N ASP A 239 14.04 1.30 -6.38
CA ASP A 239 15.34 0.70 -6.21
C ASP A 239 16.45 1.65 -6.71
N GLY A 240 17.44 1.89 -5.85
CA GLY A 240 18.54 2.81 -6.13
C GLY A 240 18.20 4.29 -5.98
N GLU A 241 16.92 4.67 -5.84
CA GLU A 241 16.52 6.03 -5.52
C GLU A 241 16.57 6.28 -4.00
N ARG A 242 16.87 7.52 -3.62
CA ARG A 242 16.90 7.94 -2.22
C ARG A 242 15.68 8.77 -1.82
N THR A 243 14.92 9.25 -2.78
CA THR A 243 13.80 10.16 -2.54
C THR A 243 12.49 9.43 -2.83
N PRO A 244 11.54 9.40 -1.89
CA PRO A 244 10.23 8.85 -2.16
C PRO A 244 9.54 9.59 -3.32
N LEU A 245 8.83 8.85 -4.15
CA LEU A 245 7.99 9.35 -5.21
C LEU A 245 6.53 9.30 -4.77
N PHE A 246 5.82 10.40 -4.95
CA PHE A 246 4.36 10.40 -4.95
C PHE A 246 3.87 10.06 -6.37
N VAL A 247 2.91 9.14 -6.47
CA VAL A 247 2.18 8.87 -7.70
C VAL A 247 0.71 9.27 -7.55
N ASP A 248 0.29 10.24 -8.37
CA ASP A 248 -1.13 10.46 -8.63
C ASP A 248 -1.63 9.30 -9.48
N LEU A 249 -2.41 8.39 -8.92
CA LEU A 249 -2.83 7.18 -9.64
C LEU A 249 -3.83 7.47 -10.76
N TRP A 250 -4.57 8.57 -10.66
CA TRP A 250 -5.54 8.98 -11.69
C TRP A 250 -4.84 9.69 -12.85
N GLY A 251 -4.04 10.71 -12.54
CA GLY A 251 -3.23 11.43 -13.53
C GLY A 251 -2.08 10.59 -14.09
N GLY A 252 -1.59 9.63 -13.29
CA GLY A 252 -0.32 8.91 -13.43
C GLY A 252 0.88 9.81 -13.60
N ARG A 253 0.85 10.95 -12.91
CA ARG A 253 2.01 11.81 -12.72
C ARG A 253 2.75 11.32 -11.50
N GLU A 254 4.05 11.14 -11.65
CA GLU A 254 4.95 10.83 -10.54
C GLU A 254 5.76 12.08 -10.23
N THR A 255 5.83 12.45 -8.95
CA THR A 255 6.58 13.62 -8.48
C THR A 255 7.44 13.22 -7.29
N PRO A 256 8.73 13.59 -7.27
CA PRO A 256 9.56 13.45 -6.07
C PRO A 256 8.90 14.16 -4.89
N VAL A 257 8.84 13.48 -3.76
CA VAL A 257 8.48 14.10 -2.48
C VAL A 257 9.69 14.90 -2.01
N PRO A 258 9.58 16.22 -1.78
CA PRO A 258 10.74 17.05 -1.45
C PRO A 258 11.16 16.86 0.02
N THR A 259 11.71 15.69 0.34
CA THR A 259 12.15 15.29 1.69
C THR A 259 13.54 14.68 1.67
N SER A 260 14.25 14.73 2.81
CA SER A 260 15.51 14.03 3.02
C SER A 260 15.35 12.61 3.58
N LEU A 261 14.10 12.11 3.67
CA LEU A 261 13.81 10.71 3.99
C LEU A 261 14.43 9.77 2.95
N ASN A 262 15.25 8.84 3.40
CA ASN A 262 15.86 7.80 2.57
C ASN A 262 15.30 6.39 2.83
N LEU A 263 14.48 6.24 3.87
CA LEU A 263 13.75 5.02 4.20
C LEU A 263 12.35 5.42 4.69
N LEU A 264 11.35 4.68 4.23
CA LEU A 264 9.95 4.86 4.61
C LEU A 264 9.48 3.57 5.30
N GLY A 265 9.20 3.65 6.60
CA GLY A 265 8.71 2.53 7.40
C GLY A 265 7.19 2.51 7.52
N ALA A 266 6.55 3.67 7.57
CA ALA A 266 5.10 3.78 7.61
C ALA A 266 4.61 5.14 7.11
N VAL A 267 3.31 5.19 6.83
CA VAL A 267 2.59 6.40 6.46
C VAL A 267 1.28 6.46 7.24
N ALA A 268 0.92 7.66 7.68
CA ALA A 268 -0.32 7.89 8.40
C ALA A 268 -0.98 9.21 7.97
N PRO A 269 -2.32 9.29 7.97
CA PRO A 269 -3.00 10.58 7.87
C PRO A 269 -2.65 11.40 9.11
N ALA A 270 -2.38 12.69 8.91
CA ALA A 270 -2.16 13.64 9.99
C ALA A 270 -3.48 14.40 10.31
N PRO A 271 -3.59 15.07 11.45
CA PRO A 271 -4.79 15.82 11.86
C PRO A 271 -4.92 17.17 11.09
N ALA A 272 -4.79 17.12 9.77
CA ALA A 272 -5.08 18.20 8.83
C ALA A 272 -5.55 17.59 7.50
N HIS A 273 -6.43 18.32 6.80
CA HIS A 273 -6.99 17.85 5.52
C HIS A 273 -5.88 17.57 4.51
N ASP A 274 -5.93 16.41 3.85
CA ASP A 274 -4.94 15.96 2.85
C ASP A 274 -3.47 15.99 3.32
N ARG A 275 -3.23 15.99 4.64
CA ARG A 275 -1.89 15.92 5.22
C ARG A 275 -1.55 14.50 5.64
N TYR A 276 -0.32 14.08 5.34
CA TYR A 276 0.19 12.77 5.71
C TYR A 276 1.56 12.89 6.37
N ALA A 277 1.79 12.08 7.40
CA ALA A 277 3.10 11.87 7.97
C ALA A 277 3.79 10.68 7.29
N LEU A 278 5.06 10.89 6.93
CA LEU A 278 5.97 9.89 6.37
C LEU A 278 6.99 9.54 7.46
N LEU A 279 6.93 8.30 7.96
CA LEU A 279 7.69 7.86 9.12
C LEU A 279 8.91 7.04 8.66
N GLY A 280 10.10 7.63 8.74
CA GLY A 280 11.38 6.94 8.49
C GLY A 280 12.07 6.46 9.77
N PHE A 281 13.30 5.97 9.62
CA PHE A 281 14.14 5.51 10.73
C PHE A 281 14.77 6.68 11.49
N THR A 282 15.52 7.55 10.81
CA THR A 282 16.23 8.70 11.42
C THR A 282 15.61 10.05 11.12
N ARG A 283 14.52 10.08 10.34
CA ARG A 283 13.82 11.30 9.91
C ARG A 283 12.34 11.01 9.76
N HIS A 284 11.52 12.04 9.91
CA HIS A 284 10.09 12.02 9.64
C HIS A 284 9.71 13.28 8.88
N ALA A 285 8.75 13.19 7.98
CA ALA A 285 8.24 14.33 7.25
C ALA A 285 6.72 14.39 7.34
N SER A 286 6.15 15.57 7.15
CA SER A 286 4.76 15.74 6.79
C SER A 286 4.67 16.31 5.38
N ILE A 287 3.69 15.84 4.62
CA ILE A 287 3.39 16.32 3.27
C ILE A 287 1.94 16.75 3.19
N ASP A 288 1.69 17.81 2.45
CA ASP A 288 0.36 18.22 2.02
C ASP A 288 0.13 17.75 0.59
N LEU A 289 -1.01 17.13 0.34
CA LEU A 289 -1.44 16.86 -1.02
C LEU A 289 -2.23 18.03 -1.57
N TYR A 290 -1.85 18.48 -2.76
CA TYR A 290 -2.51 19.56 -3.47
C TYR A 290 -2.95 19.09 -4.85
N ARG A 291 -4.19 19.43 -5.23
CA ARG A 291 -4.75 19.11 -6.54
C ARG A 291 -4.81 20.34 -7.42
N ASP A 292 -4.14 20.28 -8.57
CA ASP A 292 -4.21 21.27 -9.64
C ASP A 292 -4.94 20.72 -10.88
N GLY A 293 -4.97 21.51 -11.96
CA GLY A 293 -5.55 21.08 -13.24
C GLY A 293 -4.80 19.92 -13.92
N GLN A 294 -3.59 19.60 -13.45
CA GLN A 294 -2.76 18.50 -13.96
C GLN A 294 -2.90 17.22 -13.11
N GLY A 295 -3.34 17.33 -11.87
CA GLY A 295 -3.56 16.20 -10.96
C GLY A 295 -3.14 16.51 -9.52
N TRP A 296 -2.87 15.47 -8.75
CA TRP A 296 -2.32 15.61 -7.41
C TRP A 296 -0.81 15.84 -7.44
N THR A 297 -0.29 16.54 -6.42
CA THR A 297 1.13 16.71 -6.11
C THR A 297 1.33 16.64 -4.60
N ALA A 298 2.51 16.26 -4.15
CA ALA A 298 2.90 16.29 -2.75
C ALA A 298 3.87 17.46 -2.50
N LEU A 299 3.58 18.27 -1.49
CA LEU A 299 4.44 19.36 -1.02
C LEU A 299 4.91 19.07 0.41
N LEU A 300 6.17 19.36 0.71
CA LEU A 300 6.67 19.21 2.08
C LEU A 300 6.02 20.27 2.99
N ALA A 301 5.35 19.81 4.04
CA ALA A 301 4.76 20.66 5.06
C ALA A 301 5.69 20.84 6.27
N GLY A 302 6.50 19.83 6.57
CA GLY A 302 7.48 19.87 7.65
C GLY A 302 8.37 18.65 7.66
N GLU A 303 9.53 18.76 8.31
CA GLU A 303 10.46 17.66 8.50
C GLU A 303 11.08 17.75 9.88
N ALA A 304 11.24 16.61 10.54
CA ALA A 304 11.81 16.50 11.87
C ALA A 304 12.85 15.38 11.89
N ARG A 305 13.95 15.64 12.61
CA ARG A 305 14.92 14.61 12.98
C ARG A 305 14.67 14.25 14.45
N PRO A 306 14.17 13.05 14.77
CA PRO A 306 14.02 12.64 16.15
C PRO A 306 15.41 12.57 16.82
N ALA A 307 15.44 12.75 18.14
CA ALA A 307 16.67 12.61 18.92
C ALA A 307 17.20 11.17 18.92
N GLN A 308 16.31 10.18 18.72
CA GLN A 308 16.65 8.76 18.63
C GLN A 308 16.01 8.19 17.36
N ALA A 309 16.75 7.33 16.65
CA ALA A 309 16.23 6.63 15.49
C ALA A 309 15.12 5.67 15.91
N VAL A 310 14.05 5.47 15.13
CA VAL A 310 12.94 4.59 15.47
C VAL A 310 13.00 3.29 14.67
N GLY A 311 13.35 2.19 15.34
CA GLY A 311 13.62 0.89 14.70
C GLY A 311 12.44 0.21 14.03
N HIS A 312 11.21 0.40 14.53
CA HIS A 312 10.05 -0.28 13.96
C HIS A 312 8.77 0.56 14.04
N TRP A 313 8.09 0.66 12.90
CA TRP A 313 6.76 1.25 12.75
C TRP A 313 5.76 0.14 12.39
N PRO A 314 4.98 -0.38 13.36
CA PRO A 314 3.91 -1.31 13.04
C PRO A 314 2.90 -0.66 12.10
N ARG A 315 2.37 -1.44 11.16
CA ARG A 315 1.45 -0.93 10.14
C ARG A 315 0.15 -0.46 10.79
N ARG A 316 -0.33 0.72 10.38
CA ARG A 316 -1.62 1.31 10.79
C ARG A 316 -1.83 1.40 12.31
N ASN A 317 -0.75 1.65 13.05
CA ASN A 317 -0.79 1.71 14.51
C ASN A 317 -1.20 3.10 15.04
N LEU A 318 -2.30 3.62 14.49
CA LEU A 318 -2.82 4.96 14.75
C LEU A 318 -3.81 4.92 15.93
N THR A 319 -3.70 5.86 16.88
CA THR A 319 -4.68 6.01 17.96
C THR A 319 -6.08 6.32 17.43
N ALA A 320 -7.12 6.01 18.21
CA ALA A 320 -8.51 6.16 17.78
C ALA A 320 -8.90 7.62 17.39
N ASP A 321 -8.20 8.61 17.94
CA ASP A 321 -8.35 10.04 17.64
C ASP A 321 -7.52 10.50 16.43
N GLY A 322 -6.68 9.63 15.86
CA GLY A 322 -5.82 9.96 14.73
C GLY A 322 -4.63 10.87 15.08
N ARG A 323 -4.36 11.11 16.36
CA ARG A 323 -3.34 12.07 16.79
C ARG A 323 -1.94 11.48 16.89
N LEU A 324 -1.84 10.25 17.38
CA LEU A 324 -0.57 9.59 17.66
C LEU A 324 -0.39 8.35 16.79
N PHE A 325 0.80 8.18 16.24
CA PHE A 325 1.24 6.91 15.67
C PHE A 325 2.12 6.17 16.67
N LEU A 326 1.80 4.90 16.91
CA LEU A 326 2.48 4.08 17.91
C LEU A 326 3.59 3.26 17.26
N GLY A 327 4.84 3.55 17.61
CA GLY A 327 6.01 2.77 17.21
C GLY A 327 6.51 1.87 18.35
N GLN A 328 7.63 1.20 18.10
CA GLN A 328 8.30 0.36 19.08
C GLN A 328 9.83 0.38 18.89
N GLN A 329 10.55 0.56 19.99
CA GLN A 329 12.00 0.36 20.10
C GLN A 329 12.42 0.37 21.56
N ASN A 330 12.73 -0.79 22.13
CA ASN A 330 13.09 -0.93 23.56
C ASN A 330 12.07 -0.24 24.49
N GLY A 331 10.79 -0.25 24.12
CA GLY A 331 9.73 0.55 24.73
C GLY A 331 8.74 1.10 23.70
N PRO A 332 7.63 1.73 24.15
CA PRO A 332 6.64 2.28 23.26
C PRO A 332 7.13 3.62 22.72
N ILE A 333 6.81 3.90 21.46
CA ILE A 333 7.09 5.20 20.84
C ILE A 333 5.76 5.86 20.53
N LEU A 334 5.59 7.08 21.02
CA LEU A 334 4.42 7.91 20.75
C LEU A 334 4.85 9.02 19.79
N PHE A 335 4.46 8.91 18.53
CA PHE A 335 4.75 9.92 17.52
C PHE A 335 3.54 10.84 17.33
N ASP A 336 3.69 12.12 17.67
CA ASP A 336 2.64 13.12 17.47
C ASP A 336 2.61 13.58 16.01
N LEU A 337 1.51 13.29 15.33
CA LEU A 337 1.38 13.51 13.88
C LEU A 337 1.21 14.99 13.50
N ALA A 338 0.84 15.85 14.45
CA ALA A 338 0.72 17.28 14.21
C ALA A 338 2.08 17.99 14.29
N SER A 339 2.87 17.64 15.31
CA SER A 339 4.14 18.29 15.63
C SER A 339 5.38 17.55 15.13
N LEU A 340 5.21 16.31 14.64
CA LEU A 340 6.28 15.37 14.28
C LEU A 340 7.24 15.05 15.44
N GLN A 341 6.80 15.24 16.68
CA GLN A 341 7.60 14.96 17.86
C GLN A 341 7.47 13.50 18.29
N VAL A 342 8.61 12.92 18.66
CA VAL A 342 8.69 11.59 19.27
C VAL A 342 8.72 11.74 20.78
N ARG A 343 7.87 10.99 21.48
CA ARG A 343 7.96 10.75 22.92
C ARG A 343 8.17 9.26 23.17
N LYS A 344 9.10 8.93 24.06
CA LYS A 344 9.38 7.56 24.48
C LYS A 344 9.22 7.46 25.99
N PRO A 345 8.07 6.97 26.49
CA PRO A 345 7.93 6.63 27.90
C PRO A 345 9.01 5.64 28.32
N ASP A 346 9.69 5.92 29.44
CA ASP A 346 10.63 4.97 30.01
C ASP A 346 9.84 3.87 30.71
N LEU A 347 9.79 2.70 30.08
CA LEU A 347 9.16 1.51 30.63
C LEU A 347 10.19 0.41 30.92
N ALA A 348 11.49 0.73 31.00
CA ALA A 348 12.49 -0.25 31.42
C ALA A 348 12.13 -0.78 32.82
N PRO A 349 12.30 -2.08 33.09
CA PRO A 349 13.00 -3.10 32.29
C PRO A 349 12.11 -3.87 31.30
N LEU A 350 10.90 -3.37 30.99
CA LEU A 350 9.99 -4.04 30.08
C LEU A 350 10.45 -3.90 28.62
N LEU A 351 10.77 -5.03 27.99
CA LEU A 351 11.05 -5.14 26.57
C LEU A 351 9.74 -5.41 25.82
N LEU A 352 9.25 -4.38 25.13
CA LEU A 352 8.02 -4.51 24.35
C LEU A 352 8.24 -5.33 23.08
N ALA A 353 7.30 -6.23 22.83
CA ALA A 353 7.15 -6.97 21.58
C ALA A 353 6.02 -6.40 20.70
N MET A 354 5.07 -5.67 21.29
CA MET A 354 3.91 -5.13 20.59
C MET A 354 3.33 -3.91 21.30
N THR A 355 2.90 -2.93 20.52
CA THR A 355 2.06 -1.80 20.95
C THR A 355 0.81 -1.78 20.07
N VAL A 356 -0.38 -1.68 20.68
CA VAL A 356 -1.66 -1.70 19.96
C VAL A 356 -2.57 -0.60 20.50
N PRO A 357 -3.13 0.27 19.65
CA PRO A 357 -4.09 1.27 20.08
C PRO A 357 -5.37 0.61 20.57
N THR A 358 -6.15 1.34 21.35
CA THR A 358 -7.46 0.89 21.82
C THR A 358 -8.54 1.89 21.39
N PRO A 359 -9.83 1.58 21.57
CA PRO A 359 -10.92 2.52 21.30
C PRO A 359 -10.81 3.80 22.14
N ASP A 360 -10.17 3.73 23.31
CA ASP A 360 -9.78 4.90 24.08
C ASP A 360 -8.43 5.42 23.56
N PRO A 361 -8.36 6.64 23.00
CA PRO A 361 -7.11 7.18 22.46
C PRO A 361 -6.02 7.42 23.51
N ASP A 362 -6.36 7.44 24.80
CA ASP A 362 -5.38 7.56 25.89
C ASP A 362 -4.80 6.22 26.32
N ILE A 363 -5.46 5.10 25.99
CA ILE A 363 -5.05 3.77 26.43
C ILE A 363 -4.36 3.03 25.29
N VAL A 364 -3.18 2.48 25.58
CA VAL A 364 -2.42 1.61 24.69
C VAL A 364 -2.29 0.23 25.31
N TYR A 365 -2.57 -0.81 24.54
CA TYR A 365 -2.24 -2.17 24.93
C TYR A 365 -0.77 -2.45 24.63
N LEU A 366 -0.06 -2.94 25.63
CA LEU A 366 1.34 -3.33 25.56
C LEU A 366 1.45 -4.83 25.77
N PHE A 367 2.22 -5.50 24.91
CA PHE A 367 2.67 -6.86 25.17
C PHE A 367 4.19 -6.90 25.08
N GLY A 368 4.81 -7.49 26.10
CA GLY A 368 6.26 -7.51 26.23
C GLY A 368 6.71 -8.52 27.26
N HIS A 369 7.97 -8.44 27.63
CA HIS A 369 8.57 -9.30 28.62
C HIS A 369 9.66 -8.59 29.41
N TYR A 370 10.06 -9.15 30.54
CA TYR A 370 11.27 -8.76 31.26
C TYR A 370 12.01 -10.02 31.71
N ARG A 371 13.30 -9.87 32.02
CA ARG A 371 14.14 -10.96 32.50
C ARG A 371 14.10 -11.05 34.02
N THR A 372 13.97 -12.28 34.53
CA THR A 372 14.13 -12.63 35.94
C THR A 372 15.41 -13.43 36.13
N ALA A 373 15.76 -13.80 37.36
CA ALA A 373 17.01 -14.52 37.66
C ALA A 373 17.14 -15.90 36.96
N GLY A 374 16.04 -16.49 36.49
CA GLY A 374 16.06 -17.80 35.85
C GLY A 374 15.22 -17.95 34.58
N ASP A 375 14.46 -16.92 34.18
CA ASP A 375 13.52 -17.03 33.05
C ASP A 375 13.10 -15.66 32.47
N ILE A 376 12.34 -15.68 31.38
CA ILE A 376 11.67 -14.54 30.77
C ILE A 376 10.19 -14.55 31.17
N GLU A 377 9.71 -13.46 31.78
CA GLU A 377 8.30 -13.32 32.14
C GLU A 377 7.58 -12.39 31.17
N TYR A 378 6.50 -12.89 30.56
CA TYR A 378 5.67 -12.13 29.62
C TYR A 378 4.56 -11.37 30.34
N GLN A 379 4.34 -10.12 29.92
CA GLN A 379 3.31 -9.25 30.47
C GLN A 379 2.44 -8.70 29.35
N ALA A 380 1.14 -8.64 29.63
CA ALA A 380 0.16 -7.91 28.85
C ALA A 380 -0.38 -6.79 29.74
N LEU A 381 -0.23 -5.54 29.31
CA LEU A 381 -0.52 -4.34 30.10
C LEU A 381 -1.41 -3.37 29.31
N LEU A 382 -2.10 -2.51 30.04
CA LEU A 382 -2.79 -1.33 29.54
C LEU A 382 -2.06 -0.11 30.10
N TYR A 383 -1.64 0.78 29.22
CA TYR A 383 -0.89 1.98 29.54
C TYR A 383 -1.72 3.23 29.23
N SER A 384 -1.93 4.09 30.22
CA SER A 384 -2.52 5.42 30.02
C SER A 384 -1.42 6.43 29.71
N ILE A 385 -1.53 7.07 28.53
CA ILE A 385 -0.55 8.06 28.05
C ILE A 385 -0.59 9.32 28.91
N SER A 386 -1.79 9.81 29.24
CA SER A 386 -1.98 11.06 29.98
C SER A 386 -1.72 10.91 31.48
N GLN A 387 -2.11 9.77 32.07
CA GLN A 387 -1.97 9.54 33.50
C GLN A 387 -0.66 8.86 33.87
N HIS A 388 0.09 8.36 32.89
CA HIS A 388 1.32 7.60 33.11
C HIS A 388 1.11 6.41 34.05
N THR A 389 0.03 5.65 33.83
CA THR A 389 -0.33 4.49 34.66
C THR A 389 -0.29 3.19 33.86
N LEU A 390 0.00 2.09 34.56
CA LEU A 390 -0.05 0.72 34.07
C LEU A 390 -1.07 -0.11 34.84
N ALA A 391 -1.80 -0.94 34.12
CA ALA A 391 -2.64 -2.00 34.67
C ALA A 391 -2.41 -3.30 33.90
N SER A 392 -2.40 -4.45 34.57
CA SER A 392 -2.32 -5.73 33.85
C SER A 392 -3.57 -5.94 33.00
N ALA A 393 -3.42 -6.39 31.76
CA ALA A 393 -4.52 -6.79 30.90
C ALA A 393 -4.99 -8.21 31.23
N ARG A 394 -6.29 -8.46 31.13
CA ARG A 394 -6.86 -9.82 31.35
C ARG A 394 -6.55 -10.80 30.22
N ILE A 395 -6.26 -10.30 29.02
CA ILE A 395 -6.09 -11.11 27.80
C ILE A 395 -4.68 -10.96 27.21
N GLY A 396 -4.35 -11.88 26.29
CA GLY A 396 -3.12 -11.77 25.49
C GLY A 396 -1.82 -12.10 26.23
N LYS A 397 -1.89 -12.85 27.35
CA LYS A 397 -0.68 -13.30 28.07
C LYS A 397 0.12 -14.40 27.33
N ARG A 398 -0.35 -14.84 26.17
CA ARG A 398 0.27 -15.92 25.39
C ARG A 398 0.90 -15.34 24.14
N VAL A 399 2.17 -15.67 23.90
CA VAL A 399 2.90 -15.33 22.66
C VAL A 399 2.17 -15.82 21.39
N SER A 400 1.37 -16.88 21.52
CA SER A 400 0.62 -17.44 20.38
C SER A 400 -0.58 -16.61 19.92
N SER A 401 -1.03 -15.65 20.73
CA SER A 401 -2.24 -14.89 20.47
C SER A 401 -1.91 -13.40 20.42
N THR A 402 -2.37 -12.69 19.39
CA THR A 402 -2.01 -11.30 19.12
C THR A 402 -3.24 -10.42 19.24
N VAL A 403 -3.12 -9.26 19.90
CA VAL A 403 -4.18 -8.25 19.93
C VAL A 403 -4.02 -7.35 18.71
N ALA A 404 -5.12 -7.00 18.05
CA ALA A 404 -5.16 -6.05 16.96
C ALA A 404 -6.22 -4.98 17.22
N TYR A 405 -6.09 -3.84 16.56
CA TYR A 405 -7.11 -2.78 16.56
C TYR A 405 -7.77 -2.69 15.19
N LEU A 406 -9.10 -2.65 15.17
CA LEU A 406 -9.91 -2.53 13.98
C LEU A 406 -10.45 -1.09 13.93
N PRO A 407 -9.80 -0.18 13.17
CA PRO A 407 -10.15 1.25 13.20
C PRO A 407 -11.56 1.54 12.69
N SER A 408 -12.06 0.80 11.71
CA SER A 408 -13.39 1.03 11.13
C SER A 408 -14.53 0.85 12.12
N ILE A 409 -14.41 -0.13 13.02
CA ILE A 409 -15.42 -0.40 14.06
C ILE A 409 -14.98 0.04 15.46
N ARG A 410 -13.80 0.65 15.59
CA ARG A 410 -13.19 1.11 16.85
C ARG A 410 -13.24 0.05 17.94
N ARG A 411 -12.70 -1.14 17.65
CA ARG A 411 -12.67 -2.29 18.56
C ARG A 411 -11.31 -2.96 18.52
N ASN A 412 -10.90 -3.56 19.64
CA ASN A 412 -9.81 -4.52 19.61
C ASN A 412 -10.33 -5.92 19.24
N ALA A 413 -9.44 -6.75 18.72
CA ALA A 413 -9.70 -8.16 18.47
C ALA A 413 -8.51 -9.01 18.93
N LEU A 414 -8.79 -10.26 19.31
CA LEU A 414 -7.79 -11.29 19.56
C LEU A 414 -7.66 -12.17 18.32
N LEU A 415 -6.45 -12.20 17.74
CA LEU A 415 -6.04 -13.18 16.76
C LEU A 415 -5.50 -14.40 17.50
N ASP A 416 -6.27 -15.49 17.53
CA ASP A 416 -5.89 -16.74 18.17
C ASP A 416 -5.99 -17.91 17.19
N ARG A 417 -4.84 -18.46 16.81
CA ARG A 417 -4.71 -19.50 15.79
C ARG A 417 -5.43 -19.10 14.50
N SER A 418 -6.54 -19.72 14.16
CA SER A 418 -7.32 -19.43 12.94
C SER A 418 -8.50 -18.49 13.18
N ARG A 419 -8.66 -17.93 14.39
CA ARG A 419 -9.83 -17.12 14.75
C ARG A 419 -9.42 -15.68 15.01
N LEU A 420 -10.24 -14.75 14.50
CA LEU A 420 -10.29 -13.38 14.96
C LEU A 420 -11.52 -13.25 15.87
N ILE A 421 -11.34 -12.85 17.12
CA ILE A 421 -12.41 -12.72 18.11
C ILE A 421 -12.51 -11.25 18.50
N LEU A 422 -13.64 -10.60 18.25
CA LEU A 422 -13.85 -9.23 18.68
C LEU A 422 -13.97 -9.15 20.20
N LEU A 423 -13.43 -8.08 20.75
CA LEU A 423 -13.39 -7.85 22.19
C LEU A 423 -14.36 -6.71 22.54
N ASP A 424 -15.18 -6.94 23.56
CA ASP A 424 -16.08 -5.90 24.09
C ASP A 424 -15.28 -4.75 24.73
N GLY A 425 -14.05 -5.03 25.16
CA GLY A 425 -13.07 -4.08 25.64
C GLY A 425 -11.82 -4.80 26.14
N LEU A 426 -10.78 -4.04 26.43
CA LEU A 426 -9.61 -4.55 27.15
C LEU A 426 -9.76 -4.15 28.61
N GLU A 427 -10.40 -5.02 29.40
CA GLU A 427 -10.57 -4.74 30.83
C GLU A 427 -9.27 -4.96 31.59
N PRO A 428 -8.93 -4.05 32.53
CA PRO A 428 -7.82 -4.27 33.43
C PRO A 428 -8.13 -5.43 34.40
N ALA A 429 -7.10 -6.23 34.70
CA ALA A 429 -7.15 -7.32 35.65
C ALA A 429 -6.96 -6.85 37.11
N GLY A 430 -6.52 -5.62 37.31
CA GLY A 430 -6.27 -5.00 38.61
C GLY A 430 -6.36 -3.48 38.54
N THR A 431 -6.11 -2.82 39.67
CA THR A 431 -6.11 -1.36 39.74
C THR A 431 -4.93 -0.79 38.96
N ALA A 432 -5.18 0.24 38.16
CA ALA A 432 -4.11 0.99 37.52
C ALA A 432 -3.22 1.65 38.60
N MET A 433 -1.91 1.59 38.40
CA MET A 433 -0.93 2.23 39.27
C MET A 433 0.04 3.06 38.44
N ASP A 434 0.69 4.03 39.07
CA ASP A 434 1.78 4.78 38.46
C ASP A 434 2.80 3.84 37.80
N ALA A 435 3.21 4.15 36.57
CA ALA A 435 4.03 3.25 35.77
C ALA A 435 5.40 3.00 36.42
N ASP A 436 6.05 4.03 36.96
CA ASP A 436 7.31 3.88 37.68
C ASP A 436 7.14 3.00 38.93
N ALA A 437 6.03 3.17 39.66
CA ALA A 437 5.70 2.33 40.81
C ALA A 437 5.44 0.87 40.42
N TYR A 438 4.83 0.61 39.26
CA TYR A 438 4.65 -0.73 38.71
C TYR A 438 5.99 -1.36 38.37
N LEU A 439 6.86 -0.64 37.65
CA LEU A 439 8.15 -1.14 37.18
C LEU A 439 9.10 -1.46 38.34
N ARG A 440 9.08 -0.67 39.42
CA ARG A 440 9.84 -0.96 40.66
C ARG A 440 9.41 -2.25 41.38
N GLN A 441 8.21 -2.77 41.12
CA GLN A 441 7.73 -4.01 41.72
C GLN A 441 8.14 -5.26 40.91
N LEU A 442 8.64 -5.08 39.68
CA LEU A 442 9.06 -6.20 38.86
C LEU A 442 10.32 -6.84 39.47
N PRO A 443 10.36 -8.18 39.62
CA PRO A 443 11.55 -8.91 40.09
C PRO A 443 12.59 -9.02 38.96
N ALA A 444 12.80 -7.94 38.23
CA ALA A 444 13.66 -7.90 37.07
C ALA A 444 15.12 -7.89 37.52
N VAL A 445 15.92 -8.74 36.89
CA VAL A 445 17.37 -8.63 37.02
C VAL A 445 17.81 -7.56 36.03
N ALA A 446 18.59 -6.58 36.50
CA ALA A 446 19.23 -5.64 35.60
C ALA A 446 19.96 -6.45 34.54
N GLU A 447 19.63 -6.25 33.27
CA GLU A 447 20.47 -6.81 32.23
C GLU A 447 21.90 -6.34 32.53
N PRO A 448 22.92 -7.22 32.43
CA PRO A 448 24.25 -6.68 32.20
C PRO A 448 24.05 -5.72 31.04
N VAL A 449 24.47 -4.47 31.23
CA VAL A 449 24.65 -3.59 30.10
C VAL A 449 25.74 -4.30 29.31
N ASP A 450 25.36 -5.28 28.47
CA ASP A 450 26.06 -5.51 27.22
C ASP A 450 26.14 -4.09 26.70
N GLU A 451 27.36 -3.53 26.71
CA GLU A 451 27.65 -2.25 26.12
C GLU A 451 26.84 -2.27 24.83
N ALA A 452 25.70 -1.57 24.85
CA ALA A 452 24.80 -1.63 23.73
C ALA A 452 25.70 -1.32 22.56
N GLU A 453 25.61 -2.06 21.45
CA GLU A 453 26.12 -1.50 20.20
C GLU A 453 25.51 -0.11 20.15
N ASP A 454 26.35 0.87 20.49
CA ASP A 454 25.91 2.07 21.16
C ASP A 454 24.99 2.70 20.15
N SER A 455 23.70 2.84 20.44
CA SER A 455 22.76 3.25 19.38
C SER A 455 23.20 4.58 18.80
N ASP A 456 23.95 5.35 19.59
CA ASP A 456 24.66 6.54 19.19
C ASP A 456 25.88 6.20 18.31
N ALA A 457 26.73 5.22 18.62
CA ALA A 457 27.78 4.74 17.71
C ALA A 457 27.27 4.08 16.42
N ALA A 458 26.16 3.34 16.44
CA ALA A 458 25.52 2.78 15.25
C ALA A 458 24.86 3.89 14.41
N LEU A 459 24.23 4.87 15.06
CA LEU A 459 23.72 6.07 14.41
C LEU A 459 24.86 6.94 13.86
N ASP A 460 25.97 7.07 14.56
CA ASP A 460 27.16 7.82 14.16
C ASP A 460 27.91 7.11 13.04
N ALA A 461 28.06 5.79 13.10
CA ALA A 461 28.61 4.99 12.01
C ALA A 461 27.73 5.08 10.77
N TRP A 462 26.40 5.04 10.93
CA TRP A 462 25.47 5.25 9.83
C TRP A 462 25.56 6.68 9.28
N ASN A 463 25.57 7.70 10.14
CA ASN A 463 25.72 9.10 9.75
C ASN A 463 27.05 9.33 9.01
N ALA A 464 28.14 8.76 9.50
CA ALA A 464 29.46 8.83 8.88
C ALA A 464 29.48 8.11 7.52
N ALA A 465 28.82 6.96 7.41
CA ALA A 465 28.66 6.26 6.13
C ALA A 465 27.83 7.08 5.12
N VAL A 466 26.75 7.73 5.57
CA VAL A 466 25.95 8.62 4.73
C VAL A 466 26.77 9.83 4.29
N GLN A 467 27.50 10.49 5.20
CA GLN A 467 28.35 11.65 4.88
C GLN A 467 29.51 11.28 3.94
N ALA A 468 30.17 10.15 4.17
CA ALA A 468 31.23 9.66 3.29
C ALA A 468 30.70 9.38 1.87
N GLN A 469 29.48 8.85 1.75
CA GLN A 469 28.83 8.67 0.44
C GLN A 469 28.40 9.99 -0.21
N GLU A 470 28.01 11.00 0.57
CA GLU A 470 27.70 12.34 0.05
C GLU A 470 28.94 13.05 -0.47
N GLN A 471 30.08 12.91 0.22
CA GLN A 471 31.37 13.48 -0.17
C GLN A 471 32.02 12.76 -1.35
N ALA A 472 31.66 11.49 -1.60
CA ALA A 472 32.16 10.70 -2.72
C ALA A 472 31.44 10.96 -4.06
N LYS A 473 30.52 11.93 -4.12
CA LYS A 473 29.88 12.35 -5.38
C LYS A 473 30.83 13.27 -6.18
N PRO A 474 31.10 12.97 -7.47
CA PRO A 474 31.88 13.85 -8.34
C PRO A 474 31.14 15.14 -8.72
#